data_AF-A0A0R1VXV0-F1
#
_entry.id   AF-A0A0R1VXV0-F1
#
_cell.length_a   1.000
_cell.length_b   1.000
_cell.length_c   1.000
_cell.angle_alpha   90.00
_cell.angle_beta   90.00
_cell.angle_gamma   90.00
#
_symmetry.space_group_name_H-M   'P 1'
#
loop_
_entity.id
_entity.type
_entity.pdbx_description
1 polymer ?
#
loop_
_entity_poly.entity_id
_entity_poly.type
_entity_poly.pdbx_seq_one_letter_code
_entity_poly.pdbx_strand_id
1 'polypeptide(L)'
;MADTIMMLIIAVIALVFFGACTVIIVKRLVTGGQQLIVLTTEGFYDYSTATSTKKVLVPWREVEKIENAEMLGQHFVSVYLKDPEAFLTQLPMVVRKIAQVNAKMGYGEININLQTTKNINEDELVAKMNTFLAAS
;
A
#
# COMPACT_ATOMS: atom_id res chain seq x y z
N MET A 1 -39.53 18.43 -17.61
CA MET A 1 -39.22 19.02 -16.29
C MET A 1 -38.48 18.02 -15.40
N ALA A 2 -38.96 16.77 -15.27
CA ALA A 2 -38.26 15.69 -14.56
C ALA A 2 -36.86 15.37 -15.14
N ASP A 3 -36.72 15.31 -16.47
CA ASP A 3 -35.43 15.00 -17.12
C ASP A 3 -34.35 16.04 -16.82
N THR A 4 -34.71 17.31 -16.77
CA THR A 4 -33.79 18.41 -16.44
C THR A 4 -33.30 18.32 -15.00
N ILE A 5 -34.18 17.96 -14.06
CA ILE A 5 -33.81 17.77 -12.66
C ILE A 5 -32.88 16.56 -12.50
N MET A 6 -33.16 15.47 -13.22
CA MET A 6 -32.28 14.28 -13.22
C MET A 6 -30.88 14.62 -13.77
N MET A 7 -30.81 15.35 -14.89
CA MET A 7 -29.54 15.80 -15.46
C MET A 7 -28.76 16.69 -14.47
N LEU A 8 -29.43 17.60 -13.75
CA LEU A 8 -28.78 18.44 -12.75
C LEU A 8 -28.21 17.63 -11.58
N ILE A 9 -28.94 16.61 -11.09
CA ILE A 9 -28.45 15.74 -10.01
C ILE A 9 -27.18 14.99 -10.46
N ILE A 10 -27.20 14.41 -11.66
CA ILE A 10 -26.04 13.69 -12.20
C ILE A 10 -24.86 14.64 -12.37
N ALA A 11 -25.09 15.85 -12.89
CA ALA A 11 -24.05 16.86 -13.08
C ALA A 11 -23.41 17.27 -11.74
N VAL A 12 -24.20 17.45 -10.69
CA VAL A 12 -23.69 17.78 -9.35
C VAL A 12 -22.88 16.63 -8.77
N ILE A 13 -23.38 15.39 -8.86
CA ILE A 13 -22.64 14.20 -8.37
C ILE A 13 -21.31 14.05 -9.12
N ALA A 14 -21.34 14.17 -10.44
CA ALA A 14 -20.14 14.11 -11.28
C ALA A 14 -19.16 15.23 -10.91
N LEU A 15 -19.63 16.47 -10.80
CA LEU A 15 -18.77 17.61 -10.46
C LEU A 15 -18.10 17.43 -9.10
N VAL A 16 -18.84 16.96 -8.08
CA VAL A 16 -18.29 16.71 -6.74
C VAL A 16 -17.26 15.58 -6.79
N PHE A 17 -17.58 14.46 -7.44
CA PHE A 17 -16.68 13.31 -7.54
C PHE A 17 -15.40 13.65 -8.32
N PHE A 18 -15.54 14.14 -9.55
CA PHE A 18 -14.40 14.47 -10.41
C PHE A 18 -13.62 15.68 -9.88
N GLY A 19 -14.30 16.65 -9.26
CA GLY A 19 -13.66 17.78 -8.58
C GLY A 19 -12.77 17.30 -7.43
N ALA A 20 -13.29 16.42 -6.56
CA ALA A 20 -12.51 15.83 -5.47
C ALA A 20 -11.31 15.03 -5.99
N CYS A 21 -11.50 14.17 -7.00
CA CYS A 21 -10.41 13.42 -7.63
C CYS A 21 -9.33 14.36 -8.19
N THR A 22 -9.73 15.43 -8.88
CA THR A 22 -8.82 16.41 -9.48
C THR A 22 -7.96 17.08 -8.41
N VAL A 23 -8.58 17.56 -7.32
CA VAL A 23 -7.84 18.18 -6.20
C VAL A 23 -6.82 17.22 -5.60
N ILE A 24 -7.19 15.95 -5.39
CA ILE A 24 -6.29 14.92 -4.85
C ILE A 24 -5.09 14.69 -5.78
N ILE A 25 -5.33 14.55 -7.08
CA ILE A 25 -4.28 14.32 -8.08
C ILE A 25 -3.34 15.52 -8.16
N VAL A 26 -3.88 16.74 -8.30
CA VAL A 26 -3.08 17.97 -8.37
C VAL A 26 -2.24 18.14 -7.11
N LYS A 27 -2.83 17.92 -5.92
CA LYS A 27 -2.08 17.97 -4.66
C LYS A 27 -0.87 17.03 -4.68
N ARG A 28 -1.06 15.77 -5.11
CA ARG A 28 0.02 14.77 -5.19
C ARG A 28 1.13 15.16 -6.17
N LEU A 29 0.76 15.77 -7.30
CA LEU A 29 1.72 16.25 -8.30
C LEU A 29 2.55 17.43 -7.76
N VAL A 30 1.91 18.39 -7.09
CA VAL A 30 2.57 19.59 -6.56
C VAL A 30 3.46 19.27 -5.36
N THR A 31 3.06 18.33 -4.49
CA THR A 31 3.87 17.96 -3.31
C THR A 31 5.01 16.98 -3.60
N GLY A 32 5.34 16.72 -4.87
CA GLY A 32 6.50 15.90 -5.24
C GLY A 32 6.32 14.39 -5.06
N GLY A 33 5.08 13.89 -5.07
CA GLY A 33 4.77 12.48 -4.87
C GLY A 33 4.62 12.08 -3.39
N GLN A 34 4.16 10.85 -3.15
CA GLN A 34 4.14 10.26 -1.80
C GLN A 34 5.36 9.36 -1.66
N GLN A 35 6.00 9.37 -0.48
CA GLN A 35 6.98 8.34 -0.13
C GLN A 35 6.30 6.98 -0.28
N LEU A 36 6.89 6.05 -1.03
CA LEU A 36 6.29 4.72 -1.20
C LEU A 36 6.52 3.85 0.02
N ILE A 37 7.76 3.90 0.54
CA ILE A 37 8.19 3.18 1.72
C ILE A 37 9.22 4.03 2.45
N VAL A 38 9.21 3.95 3.77
CA VAL A 38 10.23 4.56 4.63
C VAL A 38 10.89 3.43 5.43
N LEU A 39 12.18 3.22 5.22
CA LEU A 39 12.98 2.23 5.95
C LEU A 39 13.70 2.92 7.13
N THR A 40 13.61 2.34 8.31
CA THR A 40 14.33 2.78 9.51
C THR A 40 15.08 1.60 10.13
N THR A 41 15.91 1.88 11.13
CA THR A 41 16.63 0.85 11.89
C THR A 41 15.70 -0.08 12.66
N GLU A 42 14.53 0.40 13.06
CA GLU A 42 13.55 -0.36 13.85
C GLU A 42 12.57 -1.17 12.99
N GLY A 43 12.31 -0.71 11.75
CA GLY A 43 11.31 -1.32 10.88
C GLY A 43 11.08 -0.54 9.59
N PHE A 44 9.88 -0.66 9.03
CA PHE A 44 9.47 0.12 7.87
C PHE A 44 8.02 0.62 7.95
N TYR A 45 7.72 1.65 7.17
CA TYR A 45 6.37 2.15 6.91
C TYR A 45 6.04 2.00 5.43
N ASP A 46 4.90 1.39 5.11
CA ASP A 46 4.41 1.23 3.74
C ASP A 46 3.30 2.24 3.44
N TYR A 47 3.42 2.91 2.31
CA TYR A 47 2.44 3.87 1.77
C TYR A 47 2.08 3.56 0.31
N SER A 48 2.52 2.43 -0.24
CA SER A 48 2.36 2.03 -1.64
C SER A 48 0.90 1.98 -2.09
N THR A 49 -0.01 1.63 -1.18
CA THR A 49 -1.44 1.50 -1.47
C THR A 49 -2.30 2.21 -0.41
N ALA A 50 -3.59 2.41 -0.74
CA ALA A 50 -4.55 2.97 0.21
C ALA A 50 -4.80 2.05 1.43
N THR A 51 -4.40 0.78 1.34
CA THR A 51 -4.64 -0.30 2.32
C THR A 51 -3.35 -0.81 2.94
N SER A 52 -2.25 -0.06 2.81
CA SER A 52 -0.96 -0.29 3.46
C SER A 52 -1.00 0.00 4.96
N THR A 53 0.10 -0.32 5.66
CA THR A 53 0.26 -0.07 7.10
C THR A 53 0.31 1.42 7.46
N LYS A 54 0.70 2.28 6.50
CA LYS A 54 0.75 3.75 6.57
C LYS A 54 1.52 4.28 7.78
N LYS A 55 0.81 4.52 8.88
CA LYS A 55 1.34 5.14 10.10
C LYS A 55 1.80 4.11 11.12
N VAL A 56 1.55 2.83 10.89
CA VAL A 56 1.97 1.75 11.78
C VAL A 56 3.31 1.22 11.30
N LEU A 57 4.32 1.36 12.16
CA LEU A 57 5.65 0.78 11.93
C LEU A 57 5.51 -0.74 11.91
N VAL A 58 6.08 -1.37 10.88
CA VAL A 58 6.27 -2.83 10.83
C VAL A 58 7.68 -3.09 11.35
N PRO A 59 7.85 -3.59 12.59
CA PRO A 59 9.18 -3.82 13.15
C PRO A 59 9.88 -4.96 12.44
N TRP A 60 11.19 -4.86 12.20
CA TRP A 60 11.95 -5.95 11.56
C TRP A 60 11.85 -7.27 12.34
N ARG A 61 11.77 -7.19 13.68
CA ARG A 61 11.58 -8.37 14.54
C ARG A 61 10.30 -9.17 14.25
N GLU A 62 9.27 -8.54 13.70
CA GLU A 62 7.99 -9.19 13.33
C GLU A 62 8.05 -9.81 11.92
N VAL A 63 9.08 -9.50 11.13
CA VAL A 63 9.24 -10.00 9.75
C VAL A 63 9.94 -11.34 9.75
N GLU A 64 9.33 -12.34 9.13
CA GLU A 64 9.90 -13.67 8.91
C GLU A 64 10.79 -13.71 7.67
N LYS A 65 10.24 -13.27 6.52
CA LYS A 65 10.95 -13.23 5.25
C LYS A 65 10.38 -12.18 4.31
N ILE A 66 11.18 -11.79 3.33
CA ILE A 66 10.83 -10.81 2.30
C ILE A 66 11.26 -11.37 0.95
N GLU A 67 10.34 -11.43 0.00
CA GLU A 67 10.60 -11.96 -1.33
C GLU A 67 9.84 -11.19 -2.41
N ASN A 68 10.27 -11.38 -3.65
CA ASN A 68 9.50 -10.93 -4.80
C ASN A 68 8.38 -11.89 -5.09
N ALA A 69 7.22 -11.32 -5.39
CA ALA A 69 6.03 -12.05 -5.76
C ALA A 69 5.42 -11.43 -7.03
N GLU A 70 4.63 -12.24 -7.72
CA GLU A 70 3.94 -11.85 -8.93
C GLU A 70 2.49 -12.32 -8.89
N MET A 71 1.58 -11.46 -9.34
CA MET A 71 0.17 -11.80 -9.54
C MET A 71 -0.33 -11.11 -10.81
N LEU A 72 -0.85 -11.90 -11.75
CA LEU A 72 -1.42 -11.39 -13.01
C LEU A 72 -0.48 -10.45 -13.78
N GLY A 73 0.82 -10.78 -13.83
CA GLY A 73 1.84 -9.95 -14.49
C GLY A 73 2.23 -8.68 -13.73
N GLN A 74 1.79 -8.53 -12.48
CA GLN A 74 2.21 -7.44 -11.59
C GLN A 74 3.19 -7.97 -10.57
N HIS A 75 4.41 -7.43 -10.59
CA HIS A 75 5.43 -7.70 -9.59
C HIS A 75 5.27 -6.81 -8.36
N PHE A 76 5.52 -7.36 -7.18
CA PHE A 76 5.47 -6.66 -5.90
C PHE A 76 6.37 -7.34 -4.88
N VAL A 77 6.72 -6.59 -3.83
CA VAL A 77 7.47 -7.13 -2.70
C VAL A 77 6.49 -7.67 -1.67
N SER A 78 6.65 -8.94 -1.30
CA SER A 78 5.81 -9.63 -0.34
C SER A 78 6.57 -9.84 0.98
N VAL A 79 5.96 -9.39 2.08
CA VAL A 79 6.53 -9.46 3.42
C VAL A 79 5.69 -10.40 4.26
N TYR A 80 6.33 -11.43 4.80
CA TYR A 80 5.73 -12.45 5.65
C TYR A 80 6.02 -12.12 7.10
N LEU A 81 4.99 -12.17 7.94
CA LEU A 81 5.08 -11.87 9.36
C LEU A 81 5.20 -13.16 10.18
N LYS A 82 5.99 -13.13 11.25
CA LYS A 82 6.15 -14.27 12.18
C LYS A 82 4.86 -14.58 12.94
N ASP A 83 4.17 -13.53 13.40
CA ASP A 83 2.85 -13.62 14.02
C ASP A 83 1.90 -12.57 13.39
N PRO A 84 1.28 -12.92 12.25
CA PRO A 84 0.31 -12.08 11.57
C PRO A 84 -0.81 -11.60 12.48
N GLU A 85 -1.35 -12.47 13.33
CA GLU A 85 -2.53 -12.16 14.12
C GLU A 85 -2.21 -11.14 15.22
N ALA A 86 -1.04 -11.25 15.86
CA ALA A 86 -0.59 -10.27 16.85
C ALA A 86 -0.37 -8.88 16.22
N PHE A 87 0.26 -8.81 15.04
CA PHE A 87 0.54 -7.53 14.39
C PHE A 87 -0.72 -6.89 13.79
N LEU A 88 -1.52 -7.65 13.03
CA LEU A 88 -2.64 -7.13 12.26
C LEU A 88 -3.79 -6.60 13.13
N THR A 89 -3.86 -6.97 14.41
CA THR A 89 -4.84 -6.39 15.36
C THR A 89 -4.62 -4.90 15.61
N GLN A 90 -3.42 -4.38 15.34
CA GLN A 90 -3.07 -2.97 15.45
C GLN A 90 -3.52 -2.16 14.22
N LEU A 91 -3.94 -2.83 13.15
CA LEU A 91 -4.35 -2.21 11.89
C LEU A 91 -5.88 -2.08 11.79
N PRO A 92 -6.38 -1.12 10.97
CA PRO A 92 -7.80 -1.03 10.68
C PRO A 92 -8.35 -2.34 10.10
N MET A 93 -9.62 -2.66 10.41
CA MET A 93 -10.27 -3.92 10.01
C MET A 93 -10.16 -4.21 8.50
N VAL A 94 -10.25 -3.17 7.66
CA VAL A 94 -10.12 -3.31 6.20
C VAL A 94 -8.73 -3.81 5.80
N VAL A 95 -7.68 -3.26 6.42
CA VAL A 95 -6.29 -3.65 6.16
C VAL A 95 -6.05 -5.09 6.63
N ARG A 96 -6.55 -5.46 7.82
CA ARG A 96 -6.47 -6.83 8.33
C ARG A 96 -7.13 -7.85 7.38
N LYS A 97 -8.31 -7.53 6.85
CA LYS A 97 -9.01 -8.42 5.90
C LYS A 97 -8.21 -8.60 4.61
N ILE A 98 -7.59 -7.54 4.10
CA ILE A 98 -6.76 -7.62 2.88
C ILE A 98 -5.51 -8.46 3.13
N ALA A 99 -4.84 -8.26 4.27
CA ALA A 99 -3.70 -9.08 4.67
C ALA A 99 -4.07 -10.58 4.75
N GLN A 100 -5.24 -10.91 5.32
CA GLN A 100 -5.75 -12.29 5.35
C GLN A 100 -6.05 -12.84 3.95
N VAL A 101 -6.52 -12.00 3.02
CA VAL A 101 -6.73 -12.40 1.61
C VAL A 101 -5.40 -12.68 0.93
N ASN A 102 -4.37 -11.84 1.15
CA ASN A 102 -3.02 -12.07 0.63
C ASN A 102 -2.46 -13.42 1.10
N ALA A 103 -2.55 -13.70 2.40
CA ALA A 103 -2.12 -14.97 3.00
C ALA A 103 -2.86 -16.17 2.39
N LYS A 104 -4.19 -16.06 2.20
CA LYS A 104 -5.00 -17.12 1.55
C LYS A 104 -4.62 -17.36 0.09
N MET A 105 -4.05 -16.36 -0.58
CA MET A 105 -3.55 -16.48 -1.95
C MET A 105 -2.10 -17.00 -2.01
N GLY A 106 -1.46 -17.29 -0.87
CA GLY A 106 -0.10 -17.81 -0.80
C GLY A 106 0.98 -16.73 -0.79
N TYR A 107 0.62 -15.47 -0.55
CA TYR A 107 1.56 -14.35 -0.42
C TYR A 107 1.72 -13.95 1.06
N GLY A 108 2.73 -13.13 1.36
CA GLY A 108 2.88 -12.47 2.66
C GLY A 108 1.73 -11.52 2.96
N GLU A 109 1.55 -11.21 4.23
CA GLU A 109 0.45 -10.38 4.73
C GLU A 109 0.52 -8.94 4.21
N ILE A 110 1.73 -8.43 4.03
CA ILE A 110 1.98 -7.06 3.55
C ILE A 110 2.60 -7.14 2.16
N ASN A 111 1.85 -6.64 1.17
CA ASN A 111 2.27 -6.58 -0.23
C ASN A 111 2.51 -5.13 -0.65
N ILE A 112 3.74 -4.83 -1.02
CA ILE A 112 4.22 -3.49 -1.37
C ILE A 112 4.28 -3.42 -2.90
N ASN A 113 3.42 -2.59 -3.49
CA ASN A 113 3.35 -2.41 -4.95
C ASN A 113 4.26 -1.25 -5.40
N LEU A 114 5.12 -1.49 -6.40
CA LEU A 114 6.09 -0.50 -6.90
C LEU A 114 5.70 0.19 -8.22
N GLN A 115 4.51 -0.07 -8.77
CA GLN A 115 4.07 0.41 -10.09
C GLN A 115 4.05 1.93 -10.23
N THR A 116 3.97 2.65 -9.12
CA THR A 116 3.96 4.13 -9.12
C THR A 116 5.36 4.74 -8.97
N THR A 117 6.40 3.91 -8.82
CA THR A 117 7.79 4.36 -8.70
C THR A 117 8.49 4.32 -10.05
N LYS A 118 9.43 5.25 -10.26
CA LYS A 118 10.26 5.29 -11.48
C LYS A 118 11.71 4.87 -11.26
N ASN A 119 12.14 4.75 -10.01
CA ASN A 119 13.55 4.76 -9.64
C ASN A 119 14.04 3.50 -8.91
N ILE A 120 13.15 2.60 -8.53
CA ILE A 120 13.51 1.37 -7.81
C ILE A 120 12.62 0.24 -8.30
N ASN A 121 13.22 -0.92 -8.57
CA ASN A 121 12.48 -2.14 -8.89
C ASN A 121 12.33 -3.03 -7.65
N GLU A 122 11.50 -4.05 -7.77
CA GLU A 122 11.17 -4.98 -6.70
C GLU A 122 12.40 -5.74 -6.18
N ASP A 123 13.29 -6.21 -7.07
CA ASP A 123 14.56 -6.87 -6.71
C ASP A 123 15.46 -5.98 -5.83
N GLU A 124 15.64 -4.71 -6.22
CA GLU A 124 16.46 -3.76 -5.47
C GLU A 124 15.82 -3.47 -4.10
N LEU A 125 14.50 -3.33 -4.03
CA LEU A 125 13.82 -3.12 -2.76
C LEU A 125 13.95 -4.34 -1.84
N VAL A 126 13.75 -5.55 -2.34
CA VAL A 126 13.96 -6.80 -1.58
C VAL A 126 15.38 -6.86 -1.05
N ALA A 127 16.39 -6.56 -1.88
CA ALA A 127 17.78 -6.56 -1.44
C ALA A 127 18.04 -5.53 -0.32
N LYS A 128 17.51 -4.32 -0.46
CA LYS A 128 17.61 -3.29 0.59
C LYS A 128 16.92 -3.73 1.88
N MET A 129 15.68 -4.18 1.81
CA MET A 129 14.92 -4.59 3.00
C MET A 129 15.56 -5.81 3.69
N ASN A 130 16.08 -6.78 2.94
CA ASN A 130 16.81 -7.91 3.51
C ASN A 130 18.11 -7.50 4.20
N THR A 131 18.77 -6.43 3.76
CA THR A 131 19.93 -5.87 4.46
C THR A 131 19.55 -5.33 5.84
N PHE A 132 18.40 -4.66 5.96
CA PHE A 132 17.89 -4.22 7.26
C PHE A 132 17.45 -5.39 8.14
N LEU A 133 16.76 -6.39 7.56
CA LEU A 133 16.31 -7.57 8.28
C LEU A 133 17.47 -8.42 8.84
N ALA A 134 18.57 -8.53 8.09
CA ALA A 134 19.76 -9.26 8.54
C ALA A 134 20.52 -8.54 9.66
N ALA A 135 20.31 -7.23 9.81
CA ALA A 135 20.97 -6.40 10.82
C ALA A 135 20.15 -6.23 12.11
N SER A 136 18.90 -6.71 12.14
CA SER A 136 17.94 -6.53 13.24
C SER A 136 17.86 -7.69 14.23
#